data_AF-A0A2R6CGP4-F1
#
_entry.id   AF-A0A2R6CGP4-F1
#
_cell.length_a   1.000
_cell.length_b   1.000
_cell.length_c   1.000
_cell.angle_alpha   90.00
_cell.angle_beta   90.00
_cell.angle_gamma   90.00
#
_symmetry.space_group_name_H-M   'P 1'
#
loop_
_entity.id
_entity.type
_entity.pdbx_description
1 polymer ?
#
loop_
_entity_poly.entity_id
_entity_poly.type
_entity_poly.pdbx_seq_one_letter_code
_entity_poly.pdbx_strand_id
1 'polypeptide(L)'
;MRWRGGDSEHMRETHLQPVLNRIGYTEHPSNSDLFVPEEQAREYAEEQGIYPDAPAFERKPYDDERAHGLRIELARRAARRDGKRALRADTVRGEVFDGTPGTRKVKDLMDRAARAEGYETDAKGGAKRLRCDLEAVADGDVLADAGLTADTDPGEAGETDATPGSKPEKRV
;
A
#
# COMPACT_ATOMS: atom_id res chain seq x y z
N MET A 1 -28.48 -19.54 6.48
CA MET A 1 -27.93 -19.68 5.11
C MET A 1 -26.73 -18.76 4.99
N ARG A 2 -25.52 -19.31 4.84
CA ARG A 2 -24.30 -18.51 4.59
C ARG A 2 -24.19 -18.27 3.09
N TRP A 3 -24.26 -17.01 2.67
CA TRP A 3 -23.96 -16.63 1.29
C TRP A 3 -22.47 -16.90 1.05
N ARG A 4 -22.20 -17.86 0.16
CA ARG A 4 -20.86 -18.18 -0.32
C ARG A 4 -20.57 -17.17 -1.43
N GLY A 5 -19.76 -16.15 -1.15
CA GLY A 5 -19.33 -15.18 -2.16
C GLY A 5 -18.68 -15.93 -3.31
N GLY A 6 -19.34 -15.95 -4.46
CA GLY A 6 -18.79 -16.51 -5.69
C GLY A 6 -17.65 -15.63 -6.18
N ASP A 7 -16.55 -16.26 -6.58
CA ASP A 7 -15.35 -15.64 -7.11
C ASP A 7 -15.68 -14.47 -8.04
N SER A 8 -15.40 -13.26 -7.58
CA SER A 8 -15.63 -12.01 -8.31
C SER A 8 -14.87 -11.97 -9.64
N GLU A 9 -13.74 -12.67 -9.73
CA GLU A 9 -12.97 -12.82 -10.97
C GLU A 9 -13.69 -13.74 -11.97
N HIS A 10 -14.20 -14.88 -11.50
CA HIS A 10 -14.91 -15.82 -12.37
C HIS A 10 -16.19 -15.21 -12.94
N MET A 11 -16.91 -14.39 -12.16
CA MET A 11 -18.07 -13.66 -12.67
C MET A 11 -17.69 -12.55 -13.67
N ARG A 12 -16.55 -11.88 -13.48
CA ARG A 12 -16.05 -10.88 -14.43
C ARG A 12 -15.71 -11.53 -15.78
N GLU A 13 -14.96 -12.61 -15.77
CA GLU A 13 -14.55 -13.31 -16.99
C GLU A 13 -15.74 -13.95 -17.72
N THR A 14 -16.68 -14.55 -16.99
CA THR A 14 -17.75 -15.34 -17.59
C THR A 14 -18.95 -14.50 -18.03
N HIS A 15 -19.21 -13.36 -17.38
CA HIS A 15 -20.43 -12.58 -17.61
C HIS A 15 -20.18 -11.14 -18.05
N LEU A 16 -19.15 -10.47 -17.52
CA LEU A 16 -18.93 -9.05 -17.79
C LEU A 16 -18.10 -8.85 -19.07
N GLN A 17 -16.97 -9.52 -19.20
CA GLN A 17 -16.06 -9.38 -20.35
C GLN A 17 -16.73 -9.68 -21.71
N PRO A 18 -17.59 -10.72 -21.85
CA PRO A 18 -18.27 -10.98 -23.11
C PRO A 18 -19.25 -9.89 -23.52
N VAL A 19 -19.91 -9.23 -22.55
CA VAL A 19 -20.85 -8.13 -22.79
C VAL A 19 -20.10 -6.88 -23.23
N LEU A 20 -19.00 -6.55 -22.56
CA LEU A 20 -18.14 -5.40 -22.86
C LEU A 20 -17.53 -5.50 -24.26
N ASN A 21 -16.96 -6.67 -24.59
CA ASN A 21 -16.40 -6.93 -25.91
C ASN A 21 -17.47 -6.82 -27.02
N ARG A 22 -18.72 -7.21 -26.73
CA ARG A 22 -19.83 -7.12 -27.69
C ARG A 22 -20.26 -5.68 -27.98
N ILE A 23 -20.15 -4.78 -27.00
CA ILE A 23 -20.54 -3.37 -27.16
C ILE A 23 -19.36 -2.46 -27.53
N GLY A 24 -18.14 -3.00 -27.60
CA GLY A 24 -16.92 -2.25 -27.95
C GLY A 24 -16.40 -1.36 -26.80
N TYR A 25 -16.73 -1.73 -25.57
CA TYR A 25 -16.28 -1.03 -24.37
C TYR A 25 -15.24 -1.88 -23.65
N THR A 26 -14.30 -1.21 -23.00
CA THR A 26 -13.32 -1.83 -22.13
C THR A 26 -13.28 -1.09 -20.81
N GLU A 27 -12.66 -1.69 -19.80
CA GLU A 27 -12.37 -0.98 -18.56
C GLU A 27 -11.51 0.23 -18.88
N HIS A 28 -11.90 1.39 -18.36
CA HIS A 28 -11.15 2.62 -18.57
C HIS A 28 -9.72 2.40 -18.05
N PRO A 29 -8.69 2.76 -18.83
CA PRO A 29 -7.30 2.45 -18.50
C PRO A 29 -6.90 3.01 -17.14
N SER A 30 -7.51 4.11 -16.69
CA SER A 30 -7.29 4.72 -15.38
C SER A 30 -8.42 4.48 -14.35
N ASN A 31 -9.48 3.73 -14.69
CA ASN A 31 -10.62 3.55 -13.79
C ASN A 31 -11.42 2.27 -14.08
N SER A 32 -11.14 1.18 -13.35
CA SER A 32 -11.84 -0.10 -13.48
C SER A 32 -13.34 -0.06 -13.11
N ASP A 33 -13.81 1.01 -12.47
CA ASP A 33 -15.22 1.22 -12.16
C ASP A 33 -15.97 1.91 -13.31
N LEU A 34 -15.26 2.36 -14.35
CA LEU A 34 -15.81 2.98 -15.54
C LEU A 34 -15.50 2.15 -16.78
N PHE A 35 -16.49 2.01 -17.64
CA PHE A 35 -16.33 1.40 -18.95
C PHE A 35 -16.40 2.49 -20.01
N VAL A 36 -15.40 2.54 -20.88
CA VAL A 36 -15.33 3.49 -21.99
C VAL A 36 -15.13 2.76 -23.30
N PRO A 37 -15.48 3.38 -24.44
CA PRO A 37 -15.16 2.83 -25.75
C PRO A 37 -13.66 2.53 -25.87
N GLU A 38 -13.33 1.43 -26.53
CA GLU A 38 -11.95 0.95 -26.65
C GLU A 38 -11.01 1.98 -27.31
N GLU A 39 -11.50 2.78 -28.25
CA GLU A 39 -10.73 3.87 -28.87
C GLU A 39 -10.36 4.97 -27.87
N GLN A 40 -11.31 5.39 -27.02
CA GLN A 40 -11.04 6.38 -25.98
C GLN A 40 -10.09 5.82 -24.92
N ALA A 41 -10.22 4.55 -24.57
CA ALA A 41 -9.27 3.88 -23.68
C ALA A 41 -7.83 3.88 -24.24
N ARG A 42 -7.66 3.73 -25.55
CA ARG A 42 -6.34 3.80 -26.19
C ARG A 42 -5.76 5.22 -26.21
N GLU A 43 -6.57 6.22 -26.53
CA GLU A 43 -6.15 7.63 -26.48
C GLU A 43 -5.71 8.04 -25.06
N TYR A 44 -6.47 7.65 -24.04
CA TYR A 44 -6.08 7.91 -22.64
C TYR A 44 -4.81 7.16 -22.22
N ALA A 45 -4.59 5.95 -22.72
CA ALA A 45 -3.38 5.17 -22.45
C ALA A 45 -2.13 5.83 -23.08
N GLU A 46 -2.27 6.34 -24.32
CA GLU A 46 -1.20 7.02 -25.05
C GLU A 46 -0.83 8.38 -24.43
N GLU A 47 -1.83 9.19 -24.03
CA GLU A 47 -1.59 10.48 -23.37
C GLU A 47 -0.90 10.34 -22.00
N GLN A 48 -1.13 9.23 -21.30
CA GLN A 48 -0.58 8.97 -19.96
C GLN A 48 0.72 8.16 -20.00
N GLY A 49 1.10 7.60 -21.15
CA GLY A 49 2.24 6.68 -21.28
C GLY A 49 2.06 5.37 -20.51
N ILE A 50 0.81 4.97 -20.22
CA ILE A 50 0.47 3.78 -19.44
C ILE A 50 0.00 2.71 -20.41
N TYR A 51 0.78 1.65 -20.58
CA TYR A 51 0.39 0.54 -21.43
C TYR A 51 -0.87 -0.17 -20.91
N PRO A 52 -1.79 -0.63 -21.77
CA PRO A 52 -3.07 -1.22 -21.40
C PRO A 52 -2.96 -2.53 -20.61
N ASP A 53 -1.78 -3.14 -20.57
CA ASP A 53 -1.37 -4.32 -19.81
C ASP A 53 -0.52 -4.00 -18.55
N ALA A 54 -0.28 -2.72 -18.25
CA ALA A 54 0.45 -2.30 -17.06
C ALA A 54 -0.32 -2.60 -15.76
N PRO A 55 0.33 -3.08 -14.68
CA PRO A 55 -0.35 -3.46 -13.45
C PRO A 55 -1.05 -2.27 -12.77
N ALA A 56 -2.15 -2.55 -12.06
CA ALA A 56 -3.09 -1.58 -11.52
C ALA A 56 -2.51 -0.45 -10.62
N PHE A 57 -1.25 -0.55 -10.17
CA PHE A 57 -0.65 0.45 -9.26
C PHE A 57 -0.34 1.81 -9.91
N GLU A 58 -0.42 1.92 -11.24
CA GLU A 58 -0.11 3.15 -11.99
C GLU A 58 -1.34 4.00 -12.39
N ARG A 59 -2.57 3.59 -12.05
CA ARG A 59 -3.78 4.01 -12.77
C ARG A 59 -4.76 5.02 -12.11
N LYS A 60 -4.58 5.51 -10.87
CA LYS A 60 -5.34 6.67 -10.30
C LYS A 60 -4.44 7.51 -9.35
N PRO A 61 -4.78 8.77 -9.00
CA PRO A 61 -4.19 9.45 -7.84
C PRO A 61 -4.72 8.79 -6.56
N TYR A 62 -4.18 7.61 -6.26
CA TYR A 62 -4.38 6.84 -5.05
C TYR A 62 -3.74 7.53 -3.84
N ASP A 63 -3.83 8.85 -3.71
CA ASP A 63 -3.07 9.55 -2.68
C ASP A 63 -3.60 9.23 -1.28
N ASP A 64 -4.91 9.09 -1.16
CA ASP A 64 -5.55 8.75 0.12
C ASP A 64 -5.38 7.26 0.42
N GLU A 65 -5.47 6.37 -0.58
CA GLU A 65 -5.18 4.93 -0.43
C GLU A 65 -3.68 4.67 -0.16
N ARG A 66 -2.77 5.39 -0.81
CA ARG A 66 -1.32 5.32 -0.55
C ARG A 66 -0.98 5.90 0.81
N ALA A 67 -1.65 6.98 1.23
CA ALA A 67 -1.53 7.50 2.58
C ALA A 67 -2.09 6.51 3.62
N HIS A 68 -3.16 5.78 3.29
CA HIS A 68 -3.71 4.70 4.10
C HIS A 68 -2.75 3.51 4.18
N GLY A 69 -2.21 3.02 3.05
CA GLY A 69 -1.16 1.99 3.04
C GLY A 69 0.09 2.41 3.80
N LEU A 70 0.48 3.68 3.72
CA LEU A 70 1.57 4.24 4.54
C LEU A 70 1.25 4.21 6.03
N ARG A 71 0.00 4.47 6.43
CA ARG A 71 -0.45 4.36 7.84
C ARG A 71 -0.40 2.91 8.33
N ILE A 72 -0.88 1.96 7.52
CA ILE A 72 -0.81 0.51 7.81
C ILE A 72 0.64 0.06 8.00
N GLU A 73 1.54 0.39 7.07
CA GLU A 73 2.94 -0.02 7.16
C GLU A 73 3.65 0.63 8.35
N LEU A 74 3.35 1.89 8.65
CA LEU A 74 3.92 2.56 9.81
C LEU A 74 3.39 1.95 11.12
N ALA A 75 2.10 1.62 11.20
CA ALA A 75 1.48 0.95 12.34
C ALA A 75 2.08 -0.45 12.56
N ARG A 76 2.20 -1.26 11.51
CA ARG A 76 2.86 -2.57 11.54
C ARG A 76 4.30 -2.47 12.05
N ARG A 77 5.06 -1.47 11.59
CA ARG A 77 6.44 -1.23 12.04
C ARG A 77 6.52 -0.68 13.48
N ALA A 78 5.50 0.04 13.94
CA ALA A 78 5.39 0.54 15.31
C ALA A 78 5.03 -0.57 16.30
N ALA A 79 4.18 -1.52 15.90
CA ALA A 79 3.84 -2.68 16.73
C ALA A 79 5.06 -3.53 17.06
N ARG A 80 6.00 -3.66 16.11
CA ARG A 80 7.28 -4.34 16.32
C ARG A 80 8.25 -3.56 17.24
N ARG A 81 7.88 -2.38 17.73
CA ARG A 81 8.76 -1.50 18.50
C ARG A 81 7.98 -0.62 19.48
N ASP A 82 7.60 -1.20 20.61
CA ASP A 82 7.00 -0.51 21.78
C ASP A 82 5.85 0.46 21.42
N GLY A 83 5.12 0.18 20.33
CA GLY A 83 4.00 1.00 19.89
C GLY A 83 4.35 2.31 19.16
N LYS A 84 5.63 2.64 18.95
CA LYS A 84 6.03 3.94 18.39
C LYS A 84 7.05 3.81 17.26
N ARG A 85 6.78 4.50 16.14
CA ARG A 85 7.70 4.52 14.99
C ARG A 85 7.71 5.87 14.29
N ALA A 86 8.82 6.13 13.60
CA ALA A 86 8.97 7.28 12.73
C ALA A 86 9.76 6.90 11.47
N LEU A 87 9.28 7.31 10.30
CA LEU A 87 9.94 7.08 9.01
C LEU A 87 10.32 8.41 8.36
N ARG A 88 11.52 8.48 7.78
CA ARG A 88 11.97 9.63 6.98
C ARG A 88 11.38 9.54 5.57
N ALA A 89 11.23 10.67 4.90
CA ALA A 89 10.75 10.73 3.52
C ALA A 89 11.54 9.81 2.56
N ASP A 90 12.87 9.74 2.69
CA ASP A 90 13.68 8.85 1.84
C ASP A 90 13.43 7.37 2.12
N THR A 91 13.19 7.02 3.38
CA THR A 91 12.82 5.65 3.79
C THR A 91 11.43 5.29 3.26
N VAL A 92 10.45 6.20 3.40
CA VAL A 92 9.11 5.99 2.82
C VAL A 92 9.20 5.81 1.32
N ARG A 93 10.01 6.66 0.66
CA ARG A 93 10.22 6.58 -0.76
C ARG A 93 10.80 5.22 -1.17
N GLY A 94 11.90 4.79 -0.56
CA GLY A 94 12.64 3.61 -1.00
C GLY A 94 12.13 2.26 -0.47
N GLU A 95 11.52 2.23 0.72
CA GLU A 95 11.12 0.98 1.38
C GLU A 95 9.60 0.75 1.44
N VAL A 96 8.79 1.78 1.20
CA VAL A 96 7.32 1.66 1.22
C VAL A 96 6.73 1.75 -0.19
N PHE A 97 7.33 2.56 -1.06
CA PHE A 97 6.87 2.76 -2.44
C PHE A 97 7.93 2.43 -3.51
N ASP A 98 8.99 1.71 -3.14
CA ASP A 98 10.03 1.20 -4.05
C ASP A 98 10.78 2.23 -4.92
N GLY A 99 10.82 3.50 -4.47
CA GLY A 99 11.59 4.58 -5.10
C GLY A 99 10.84 5.38 -6.16
N THR A 100 9.73 4.84 -6.68
CA THR A 100 8.96 5.35 -7.83
C THR A 100 8.34 6.73 -7.59
N PRO A 101 7.76 7.06 -6.42
CA PRO A 101 7.20 8.39 -6.21
C PRO A 101 8.28 9.46 -6.08
N GLY A 102 8.07 10.61 -6.73
CA GLY A 102 8.96 11.77 -6.56
C GLY A 102 8.98 12.29 -5.12
N THR A 103 10.10 12.88 -4.69
CA THR A 103 10.28 13.36 -3.31
C THR A 103 9.19 14.31 -2.83
N ARG A 104 8.70 15.20 -3.70
CA ARG A 104 7.58 16.10 -3.37
C ARG A 104 6.30 15.31 -3.08
N LYS A 105 5.98 14.35 -3.94
CA LYS A 105 4.82 13.48 -3.80
C LYS A 105 4.85 12.70 -2.48
N VAL A 106 6.01 12.16 -2.11
CA VAL A 106 6.18 11.46 -0.82
C VAL A 106 5.90 12.39 0.36
N LYS A 107 6.40 13.62 0.32
CA LYS A 107 6.13 14.61 1.38
C LYS A 107 4.64 14.94 1.46
N ASP A 108 3.95 15.04 0.33
CA ASP A 108 2.49 15.30 0.28
C ASP A 108 1.69 14.11 0.83
N LEU A 109 2.11 12.87 0.53
CA LEU A 109 1.51 11.64 1.10
C LEU A 109 1.71 11.56 2.61
N MET A 110 2.89 11.94 3.12
CA MET A 110 3.15 12.01 4.56
C MET A 110 2.25 13.05 5.25
N ASP A 111 2.01 14.21 4.62
CA ASP A 111 1.09 15.21 5.18
C ASP A 111 -0.34 14.70 5.20
N ARG A 112 -0.78 13.99 4.15
CA ARG A 112 -2.10 13.36 4.14
C ARG A 112 -2.23 12.31 5.22
N ALA A 113 -1.23 11.43 5.39
CA ALA A 113 -1.23 10.41 6.42
C ALA A 113 -1.29 11.01 7.83
N ALA A 114 -0.58 12.12 8.07
CA ALA A 114 -0.60 12.84 9.34
C ALA A 114 -1.90 13.59 9.67
N ARG A 115 -2.90 13.57 8.76
CA ARG A 115 -4.25 14.09 9.08
C ARG A 115 -5.06 13.11 9.93
N ALA A 116 -4.68 11.85 9.97
CA ALA A 116 -5.33 10.84 10.80
C ALA A 116 -4.84 10.93 12.25
N GLU A 117 -5.70 10.55 13.19
CA GLU A 117 -5.38 10.53 14.62
C GLU A 117 -4.28 9.50 14.92
N GLY A 118 -3.34 9.86 15.80
CA GLY A 118 -2.17 9.02 16.12
C GLY A 118 -1.00 9.17 15.14
N TYR A 119 -1.11 10.02 14.12
CA TYR A 119 -0.05 10.31 13.16
C TYR A 119 0.36 11.78 13.18
N GLU A 120 1.66 12.06 13.07
CA GLU A 120 2.17 13.43 13.02
C GLU A 120 3.38 13.55 12.08
N THR A 121 3.55 14.72 11.47
CA THR A 121 4.79 15.05 10.75
C THR A 121 5.72 15.89 11.62
N ASP A 122 7.00 15.52 11.65
CA ASP A 122 8.06 16.32 12.27
C ASP A 122 9.25 16.52 11.32
N ALA A 123 10.21 17.34 11.75
CA ALA A 123 11.48 17.49 11.07
C ALA A 123 12.61 17.19 12.06
N LYS A 124 13.54 16.29 11.69
CA LYS A 124 14.75 16.01 12.47
C LYS A 124 15.96 15.95 11.55
N GLY A 125 16.93 16.84 11.79
CA GLY A 125 18.15 16.93 10.98
C GLY A 125 17.87 17.36 9.54
N GLY A 126 16.91 18.26 9.31
CA GLY A 126 16.52 18.76 7.99
C GLY A 126 15.65 17.81 7.16
N ALA A 127 15.43 16.57 7.63
CA ALA A 127 14.59 15.59 6.95
C ALA A 127 13.19 15.53 7.58
N LYS A 128 12.16 15.59 6.72
CA LYS A 128 10.76 15.36 7.10
C LYS A 128 10.55 13.91 7.52
N ARG A 129 9.80 13.70 8.59
CA ARG A 129 9.41 12.38 9.10
C ARG A 129 7.92 12.31 9.35
N LEU A 130 7.38 11.11 9.23
CA LEU A 130 6.03 10.75 9.65
C LEU A 130 6.17 9.85 10.87
N ARG A 131 5.48 10.18 11.95
CA ARG A 131 5.47 9.45 13.21
C ARG A 131 4.10 8.82 13.44
N CYS A 132 4.12 7.71 14.16
CA CYS A 132 2.94 6.99 14.60
C CYS A 132 3.10 6.67 16.08
N ASP A 133 2.03 6.91 16.82
CA ASP A 133 1.83 6.45 18.19
C ASP A 133 0.60 5.55 18.22
N LEU A 134 0.80 4.23 18.32
CA LEU A 134 -0.28 3.26 18.19
C LEU A 134 -1.37 3.43 19.24
N GLU A 135 -1.04 3.89 20.44
CA GLU A 135 -2.03 4.14 21.50
C GLU A 135 -3.02 5.26 21.13
N ALA A 136 -2.62 6.15 20.23
CA ALA A 136 -3.42 7.27 19.76
C ALA A 136 -4.07 7.02 18.39
N VAL A 137 -3.85 5.86 17.75
CA VAL A 137 -4.47 5.54 16.46
C VAL A 137 -5.93 5.15 16.67
N ALA A 138 -6.84 5.97 16.17
CA ALA A 138 -8.30 5.73 16.25
C ALA A 138 -8.84 4.88 15.08
N ASP A 139 -8.09 4.77 13.99
CA ASP A 139 -8.48 4.07 12.77
C ASP A 139 -8.43 2.54 12.96
N GLY A 140 -9.56 1.94 13.33
CA GLY A 140 -9.67 0.51 13.58
C GLY A 140 -9.44 -0.38 12.35
N ASP A 141 -9.72 0.15 11.15
CA ASP A 141 -9.41 -0.47 9.85
C ASP A 141 -7.89 -0.55 9.63
N VAL A 142 -7.16 0.54 9.90
CA VAL A 142 -5.70 0.56 9.81
C VAL A 142 -5.06 -0.45 10.78
N LEU A 143 -5.57 -0.54 12.01
CA LEU A 143 -5.08 -1.51 12.99
C LEU A 143 -5.37 -2.95 12.54
N ALA A 144 -6.59 -3.23 12.07
CA ALA A 144 -6.97 -4.55 11.57
C ALA A 144 -6.09 -4.99 10.38
N ASP A 145 -5.90 -4.11 9.38
CA ASP A 145 -5.08 -4.40 8.19
C ASP A 145 -3.57 -4.48 8.51
N ALA A 146 -3.13 -3.79 9.57
CA ALA A 146 -1.79 -3.97 10.12
C ALA A 146 -1.60 -5.32 10.83
N GLY A 147 -2.68 -6.08 11.07
CA GLY A 147 -2.70 -7.34 11.81
C GLY A 147 -2.76 -7.15 13.33
N LEU A 148 -3.18 -5.98 13.79
CA LEU A 148 -3.28 -5.61 15.20
C LEU A 148 -4.75 -5.71 15.61
N THR A 149 -5.13 -6.87 16.14
CA THR A 149 -6.43 -7.03 16.81
C THR A 149 -6.31 -6.60 18.28
N ALA A 150 -7.42 -6.29 18.94
CA ALA A 150 -7.44 -5.86 20.34
C ALA A 150 -6.75 -6.84 21.33
N ASP A 151 -6.47 -8.08 20.89
CA ASP A 151 -5.80 -9.12 21.68
C ASP A 151 -4.31 -9.33 21.31
N THR A 152 -3.74 -8.53 20.41
CA THR A 152 -2.34 -8.69 19.98
C THR A 152 -1.40 -7.99 20.97
N ASP A 153 -0.83 -8.75 21.90
CA ASP A 153 0.26 -8.31 22.77
C ASP A 153 1.47 -7.89 21.89
N PRO A 154 2.03 -6.67 22.02
CA PRO A 154 3.16 -6.20 21.20
C PRO A 154 4.49 -6.96 21.42
N GLY A 155 4.50 -8.08 22.14
CA GLY A 155 5.68 -8.86 22.48
C GLY A 155 5.92 -10.15 21.69
N GLU A 156 4.95 -10.71 20.96
CA GLU A 156 5.11 -12.04 20.33
C GLU A 156 5.33 -11.97 18.81
N ALA A 157 6.52 -11.53 18.39
CA ALA A 157 7.05 -11.89 17.08
C ALA A 157 7.96 -13.11 17.25
N GLY A 158 7.41 -14.27 16.85
CA GLY A 158 8.03 -15.59 16.96
C GLY A 158 9.51 -15.63 16.57
N GLU A 159 10.29 -16.13 17.52
CA GLU A 159 11.62 -16.67 17.35
C GLU A 159 11.56 -17.93 16.48
N THR A 160 11.84 -17.82 15.18
CA THR A 160 12.48 -18.87 14.38
C THR A 160 13.13 -18.24 13.15
N ASP A 161 14.46 -18.20 13.09
CA ASP A 161 15.15 -19.14 12.21
C ASP A 161 16.64 -19.21 12.56
N ALA A 162 17.11 -20.44 12.67
CA ALA A 162 18.42 -20.82 13.09
C ALA A 162 19.44 -20.48 12.00
N THR A 163 20.48 -19.71 12.35
CA THR A 163 21.73 -19.72 11.58
C THR A 163 22.48 -20.99 11.92
N PRO A 164 22.68 -21.97 11.00
CA PRO A 164 23.55 -23.08 11.28
C PRO A 164 25.00 -22.58 11.23
N GLY A 165 25.71 -22.79 12.33
CA GLY A 165 27.10 -22.42 12.46
C GLY A 165 27.99 -23.06 11.40
N SER A 166 28.90 -22.27 10.84
CA SER A 166 30.13 -22.77 10.26
C SER A 166 31.28 -21.84 10.60
N LYS A 167 31.99 -22.21 11.67
CA LYS A 167 33.44 -22.14 11.78
C LYS A 167 33.91 -23.56 12.09
N PRO A 168 35.16 -23.97 11.80
CA PRO A 168 36.33 -23.12 11.55
C PRO A 168 37.17 -23.58 10.34
N GLU A 169 38.20 -22.83 9.95
CA GLU A 169 39.55 -23.41 9.86
C GLU A 169 40.64 -22.33 9.73
N LYS A 170 41.65 -22.46 10.59
CA LYS A 170 42.95 -21.77 10.54
C LYS A 170 43.80 -22.41 9.44
N ARG A 171 44.62 -21.61 8.76
CA ARG A 171 45.95 -22.03 8.26
C ARG A 171 46.82 -20.77 8.11
N VAL A 172 47.73 -20.59 9.06
CA VAL A 172 49.21 -20.52 8.93
C VAL A 172 49.66 -19.30 8.12
#